data_AF-A0A3M2RVJ2-F1
#
_entry.id   AF-A0A3M2RVJ2-F1
#
_cell.length_a   1.000
_cell.length_b   1.000
_cell.length_c   1.000
_cell.angle_alpha   90.00
_cell.angle_beta   90.00
_cell.angle_gamma   90.00
#
_symmetry.space_group_name_H-M   'P 1'
#
loop_
_entity.id
_entity.type
_entity.pdbx_description
1 polymer ?
#
loop_
_entity_poly.entity_id
_entity_poly.type
_entity_poly.pdbx_seq_one_letter_code
_entity_poly.pdbx_strand_id
1 'polypeptide(L)'
;MSLSESIRWQPPKPDPILLDFERRCRVAKEQPFLDEKSIDDTTTACAWANLRRPRLGRFKQQGAFTFTNLLGYGQDGIVWKVDAGGGQIYALKVFWDNHPPEGTRYWAVQRECQNASLLETMRCATERSSDPIWLNPKPKTLRDAALNLHAFSDEEMLWLDNDEWQGTLRTPFDLAPSGDETGWPHA
;
A
#
# COMPACT_ATOMS: atom_id res chain seq x y z
N MET A 1 -5.81 -28.47 59.50
CA MET A 1 -6.56 -27.41 58.80
C MET A 1 -5.87 -27.08 57.49
N SER A 2 -6.71 -26.84 56.47
CA SER A 2 -6.55 -26.58 55.03
C SER A 2 -5.18 -26.41 54.36
N LEU A 3 -5.06 -27.12 53.24
CA LEU A 3 -4.02 -27.07 52.21
C LEU A 3 -4.15 -25.84 51.30
N SER A 4 -3.01 -25.20 51.03
CA SER A 4 -2.61 -24.50 49.79
C SER A 4 -3.70 -23.88 48.91
N GLU A 5 -3.87 -22.56 48.97
CA GLU A 5 -4.46 -21.79 47.87
C GLU A 5 -3.49 -21.77 46.68
N SER A 6 -3.69 -22.67 45.72
CA SER A 6 -3.03 -22.55 44.42
C SER A 6 -3.65 -21.38 43.67
N ILE A 7 -2.92 -20.27 43.52
CA ILE A 7 -3.35 -19.15 42.69
C ILE A 7 -3.39 -19.65 41.25
N ARG A 8 -4.62 -19.82 40.72
CA ARG A 8 -4.86 -20.23 39.35
C ARG A 8 -4.46 -19.05 38.45
N TRP A 9 -3.36 -19.20 37.71
CA TRP A 9 -2.96 -18.21 36.72
C TRP A 9 -4.12 -17.98 35.74
N GLN A 10 -4.47 -16.71 35.54
CA GLN A 10 -5.41 -16.29 34.52
C GLN A 10 -4.63 -15.46 33.50
N PRO A 11 -4.77 -15.72 32.20
CA PRO A 11 -4.15 -14.87 31.19
C PRO A 11 -4.67 -13.43 31.36
N PRO A 12 -3.80 -12.42 31.20
CA PRO A 12 -4.24 -11.04 31.17
C PRO A 12 -5.31 -10.87 30.09
N LYS A 13 -6.29 -10.01 30.35
CA LYS A 13 -7.27 -9.63 29.34
C LYS A 13 -6.52 -9.05 28.13
N PRO A 14 -6.93 -9.37 26.89
CA PRO A 14 -6.26 -8.83 25.71
C PRO A 14 -6.28 -7.30 25.74
N ASP A 15 -5.16 -6.68 25.39
CA ASP A 15 -5.04 -5.23 25.28
C ASP A 15 -5.98 -4.70 24.18
N PRO A 16 -6.93 -3.80 24.49
CA PRO A 16 -7.83 -3.22 23.49
C PRO A 16 -7.10 -2.58 22.31
N ILE A 17 -5.94 -1.95 22.54
CA ILE A 17 -5.14 -1.30 21.49
C ILE A 17 -4.59 -2.35 20.51
N LEU A 18 -4.10 -3.46 21.06
CA LEU A 18 -3.59 -4.57 20.25
C LEU A 18 -4.71 -5.22 19.43
N LEU A 19 -5.89 -5.43 20.04
CA LEU A 19 -7.04 -5.99 19.34
C LEU A 19 -7.50 -5.11 18.16
N ASP A 20 -7.53 -3.78 18.36
CA ASP A 20 -7.90 -2.86 17.29
C ASP A 20 -6.83 -2.76 16.21
N PHE A 21 -5.55 -2.85 16.58
CA PHE A 21 -4.47 -2.96 15.60
C PHE A 21 -4.56 -4.25 14.77
N GLU A 22 -4.76 -5.40 15.42
CA GLU A 22 -4.96 -6.69 14.73
C GLU A 22 -6.17 -6.68 13.80
N ARG A 23 -7.27 -6.07 14.25
CA ARG A 23 -8.47 -5.87 13.42
C ARG A 23 -8.13 -5.06 12.17
N ARG A 24 -7.41 -3.94 12.32
CA ARG A 24 -6.99 -3.10 11.18
C ARG A 24 -6.06 -3.85 10.23
N CYS A 25 -5.09 -4.59 10.75
CA CYS A 25 -4.21 -5.44 9.94
C CYS A 25 -4.99 -6.48 9.13
N ARG A 26 -6.00 -7.12 9.73
CA ARG A 26 -6.87 -8.08 9.03
C ARG A 26 -7.65 -7.41 7.90
N VAL A 27 -8.33 -6.31 8.19
CA VAL A 27 -9.12 -5.56 7.19
C VAL A 27 -8.24 -5.05 6.04
N ALA A 28 -7.01 -4.63 6.32
CA ALA A 28 -6.06 -4.21 5.29
C ALA A 28 -5.69 -5.38 4.35
N LYS A 29 -5.40 -6.57 4.91
CA LYS A 29 -5.06 -7.77 4.11
C LYS A 29 -6.21 -8.29 3.25
N GLU A 30 -7.46 -8.00 3.63
CA GLU A 30 -8.66 -8.35 2.87
C GLU A 30 -8.91 -7.40 1.69
N GLN A 31 -8.24 -6.23 1.62
CA GLN A 31 -8.45 -5.29 0.53
C GLN A 31 -7.93 -5.86 -0.81
N PRO A 32 -8.74 -5.82 -1.89
CA PRO A 32 -8.28 -6.19 -3.22
C PRO A 32 -7.14 -5.27 -3.68
N PHE A 33 -6.10 -5.87 -4.26
CA PHE A 33 -4.88 -5.18 -4.68
C PHE A 33 -4.41 -5.57 -6.08
N LEU A 34 -5.13 -6.46 -6.76
CA LEU A 34 -4.92 -6.85 -8.15
C LEU A 34 -6.14 -6.43 -8.98
N ASP A 35 -5.89 -6.10 -10.24
CA ASP A 35 -6.91 -5.86 -11.25
C ASP A 35 -6.66 -6.80 -12.44
N GLU A 36 -7.73 -7.38 -12.99
CA GLU A 36 -7.64 -8.23 -14.19
C GLU A 36 -7.42 -7.41 -15.46
N LYS A 37 -7.72 -6.11 -15.41
CA LYS A 37 -7.37 -5.19 -16.51
C LYS A 37 -5.86 -5.17 -16.71
N SER A 38 -5.45 -5.03 -17.96
CA SER A 38 -4.04 -4.86 -18.32
C SER A 38 -3.44 -3.64 -17.63
N ILE A 39 -2.19 -3.74 -17.19
CA ILE A 39 -1.45 -2.58 -16.64
C ILE A 39 -1.37 -1.40 -17.63
N ASP A 40 -1.28 -1.69 -18.93
CA ASP A 40 -1.24 -0.65 -19.98
C ASP A 40 -2.61 0.00 -20.29
N ASP A 41 -3.70 -0.38 -19.61
CA ASP A 41 -5.00 0.29 -19.79
C ASP A 41 -5.00 1.63 -19.03
N THR A 42 -4.47 2.66 -19.68
CA THR A 42 -4.25 4.00 -19.09
C THR A 42 -5.50 4.88 -19.04
N THR A 43 -6.63 4.41 -19.58
CA THR A 43 -7.84 5.21 -19.83
C THR A 43 -8.42 5.85 -18.56
N THR A 44 -8.21 5.22 -17.40
CA THR A 44 -8.70 5.71 -16.09
C THR A 44 -7.63 5.68 -15.00
N ALA A 45 -6.36 5.52 -15.38
CA ALA A 45 -5.28 5.23 -14.42
C ALA A 45 -5.13 6.32 -13.35
N CYS A 46 -5.38 7.58 -13.70
CA CYS A 46 -5.16 8.75 -12.84
C CYS A 46 -6.39 9.20 -12.05
N ALA A 47 -7.50 8.45 -12.03
CA ALA A 47 -8.61 8.81 -11.14
C ALA A 47 -8.19 8.72 -9.66
N TRP A 48 -8.60 9.70 -8.83
CA TRP A 48 -8.32 9.70 -7.39
C TRP A 48 -8.80 8.41 -6.70
N ALA A 49 -9.91 7.85 -7.17
CA ALA A 49 -10.41 6.57 -6.67
C ALA A 49 -9.40 5.42 -6.80
N ASN A 50 -8.62 5.41 -7.88
CA ASN A 50 -7.59 4.41 -8.16
C ASN A 50 -6.32 4.67 -7.32
N LEU A 51 -5.93 5.93 -7.14
CA LEU A 51 -4.85 6.30 -6.20
C LEU A 51 -5.20 5.97 -4.74
N ARG A 52 -6.48 6.09 -4.37
CA ARG A 52 -6.94 5.76 -3.01
C ARG A 52 -7.04 4.26 -2.76
N ARG A 53 -7.26 3.46 -3.80
CA ARG A 53 -7.37 2.00 -3.72
C ARG A 53 -6.56 1.37 -4.84
N PRO A 54 -5.21 1.48 -4.78
CA PRO A 54 -4.35 1.06 -5.87
C PRO A 54 -4.46 -0.45 -6.07
N ARG A 55 -4.61 -0.84 -7.34
CA ARG A 55 -4.69 -2.23 -7.77
C ARG A 55 -3.77 -2.41 -8.95
N LEU A 56 -2.87 -3.38 -8.85
CA LEU A 56 -1.92 -3.65 -9.91
C LEU A 56 -2.63 -4.39 -11.04
N GLY A 57 -2.59 -3.79 -12.23
CA GLY A 57 -3.11 -4.42 -13.44
C GLY A 57 -2.29 -5.64 -13.85
N ARG A 58 -2.91 -6.50 -14.66
CA ARG A 58 -2.32 -7.71 -15.19
C ARG A 58 -1.16 -7.39 -16.13
N PHE A 59 -0.02 -8.04 -15.90
CA PHE A 59 1.11 -8.01 -16.81
C PHE A 59 0.75 -8.75 -18.11
N LYS A 60 0.94 -8.09 -19.27
CA LYS A 60 0.46 -8.60 -20.57
C LYS A 60 1.14 -9.88 -21.03
N GLN A 61 2.35 -10.15 -20.54
CA GLN A 61 3.15 -11.20 -21.14
C GLN A 61 2.70 -12.59 -20.72
N GLN A 62 2.45 -13.44 -21.71
CA GLN A 62 2.18 -14.86 -21.55
C GLN A 62 3.37 -15.65 -22.12
N GLY A 63 4.02 -16.45 -21.28
CA GLY A 63 5.19 -17.23 -21.68
C GLY A 63 6.04 -17.66 -20.49
N ALA A 64 7.01 -18.54 -20.74
CA ALA A 64 7.97 -18.94 -19.73
C ALA A 64 9.07 -17.88 -19.58
N PHE A 65 9.41 -17.53 -18.34
CA PHE A 65 10.57 -16.72 -18.03
C PHE A 65 11.82 -17.60 -17.95
N THR A 66 12.92 -17.14 -18.54
CA THR A 66 14.24 -17.76 -18.35
C THR A 66 14.97 -17.05 -17.21
N PHE A 67 15.19 -17.77 -16.10
CA PHE A 67 15.96 -17.25 -14.97
C PHE A 67 17.44 -17.19 -15.32
N THR A 68 18.04 -16.01 -15.19
CA THR A 68 19.45 -15.79 -15.57
C THR A 68 20.34 -15.65 -14.34
N ASN A 69 20.07 -14.65 -13.49
CA ASN A 69 20.90 -14.32 -12.33
C ASN A 69 20.04 -14.03 -11.11
N LEU A 70 20.50 -14.47 -9.94
CA LEU A 70 19.99 -13.97 -8.67
C LEU A 70 20.45 -12.52 -8.46
N LEU A 71 19.51 -11.59 -8.25
CA LEU A 71 19.81 -10.18 -7.99
C LEU A 71 19.83 -9.86 -6.49
N GLY A 72 19.08 -10.60 -5.68
CA GLY A 72 19.09 -10.42 -4.23
C GLY A 72 17.99 -11.22 -3.53
N TYR A 73 18.02 -11.22 -2.20
CA TYR A 73 17.00 -11.81 -1.35
C TYR A 73 16.88 -11.01 -0.04
N GLY A 74 15.74 -11.12 0.63
CA GLY A 74 15.49 -10.41 1.87
C GLY A 74 14.28 -10.95 2.63
N GLN A 75 13.75 -10.14 3.55
CA GLN A 75 12.65 -10.52 4.44
C GLN A 75 11.37 -10.94 3.69
N ASP A 76 11.13 -10.36 2.52
CA ASP A 76 9.86 -10.53 1.78
C ASP A 76 9.94 -11.52 0.62
N GLY A 77 11.14 -11.82 0.14
CA GLY A 77 11.30 -12.63 -1.06
C GLY A 77 12.70 -12.64 -1.65
N ILE A 78 12.77 -13.18 -2.87
CA ILE A 78 13.95 -13.27 -3.71
C ILE A 78 13.71 -12.55 -5.03
N VAL A 79 14.72 -11.89 -5.58
CA VAL A 79 14.64 -11.15 -6.84
C VAL A 79 15.57 -11.78 -7.86
N TRP A 80 15.02 -12.16 -9.00
CA TRP A 80 15.76 -12.74 -10.12
C TRP A 80 15.80 -11.80 -11.31
N LYS A 81 16.91 -11.79 -12.03
CA LYS A 81 16.97 -11.29 -13.40
C LYS A 81 16.38 -12.36 -14.30
N VAL A 82 15.36 -12.01 -15.06
CA VAL A 82 14.70 -12.93 -15.99
C VAL A 82 14.70 -12.36 -17.40
N ASP A 83 14.87 -13.24 -18.39
CA ASP A 83 14.58 -12.94 -19.79
C ASP A 83 13.17 -13.45 -20.11
N ALA A 84 12.33 -12.53 -20.53
CA ALA A 84 10.96 -12.82 -20.92
C ALA A 84 10.86 -13.22 -22.40
N GLY A 85 11.97 -13.33 -23.12
CA GLY A 85 12.01 -13.62 -24.55
C GLY A 85 12.09 -12.34 -25.37
N GLY A 86 12.64 -12.47 -26.58
CA GLY A 86 12.89 -11.32 -27.46
C GLY A 86 13.92 -10.33 -26.89
N GLY A 87 14.74 -10.73 -25.91
CA GLY A 87 15.73 -9.88 -25.26
C GLY A 87 15.16 -8.94 -24.19
N GLN A 88 13.90 -9.12 -23.78
CA GLN A 88 13.26 -8.29 -22.76
C GLN A 88 13.65 -8.77 -21.35
N ILE A 89 14.44 -7.97 -20.66
CA ILE A 89 14.97 -8.30 -19.33
C ILE A 89 14.17 -7.62 -18.24
N TYR A 90 13.76 -8.39 -17.22
CA TYR A 90 13.03 -7.90 -16.05
C TYR A 90 13.69 -8.35 -14.74
N ALA A 91 13.36 -7.63 -13.67
CA ALA A 91 13.54 -8.12 -12.31
C ALA A 91 12.23 -8.77 -11.83
N LEU A 92 12.26 -10.07 -11.55
CA LEU A 92 11.13 -10.84 -11.03
C LEU A 92 11.30 -11.05 -9.53
N LYS A 93 10.44 -10.41 -8.73
CA LYS A 93 10.36 -10.65 -7.28
C LYS A 93 9.41 -11.81 -7.01
N VAL A 94 9.91 -12.85 -6.34
CA VAL A 94 9.16 -14.00 -5.86
C VAL A 94 9.05 -13.88 -4.34
N PHE A 95 7.82 -13.87 -3.82
CA PHE A 95 7.55 -13.68 -2.40
C PHE A 95 7.54 -15.01 -1.64
N TRP A 96 7.90 -14.97 -0.36
CA TRP A 96 7.84 -16.17 0.50
C TRP A 96 6.40 -16.60 0.81
N ASP A 97 5.52 -15.63 1.02
CA ASP A 97 4.13 -15.85 1.42
C ASP A 97 3.19 -15.64 0.22
N ASN A 98 2.49 -16.70 -0.19
CA ASN A 98 1.47 -16.65 -1.24
C ASN A 98 0.04 -16.37 -0.71
N HIS A 99 -0.12 -16.31 0.61
CA HIS A 99 -1.36 -15.96 1.30
C HIS A 99 -1.07 -14.88 2.36
N PRO A 100 -2.09 -14.14 2.82
CA PRO A 100 -1.91 -13.18 3.90
C PRO A 100 -1.31 -13.86 5.15
N PRO A 101 -0.20 -13.35 5.71
CA PRO A 101 0.36 -13.91 6.94
C PRO A 101 -0.58 -13.62 8.12
N GLU A 102 -0.53 -14.45 9.16
CA GLU A 102 -1.33 -14.28 10.37
C GLU A 102 -0.89 -13.06 11.20
N GLY A 103 -1.75 -12.65 12.13
CA GLY A 103 -1.48 -11.59 13.10
C GLY A 103 -1.23 -10.22 12.46
N THR A 104 -0.22 -9.51 12.96
CA THR A 104 0.06 -8.10 12.63
C THR A 104 1.08 -7.91 11.52
N ARG A 105 1.70 -8.98 11.00
CA ARG A 105 2.65 -8.89 9.88
C ARG A 105 1.93 -8.38 8.63
N TYR A 106 2.55 -7.44 7.92
CA TYR A 106 2.02 -6.99 6.62
C TYR A 106 2.17 -8.09 5.57
N TRP A 107 1.31 -8.06 4.55
CA TRP A 107 1.43 -8.96 3.41
C TRP A 107 2.27 -8.31 2.31
N ALA A 108 3.49 -8.79 2.11
CA ALA A 108 4.48 -8.13 1.28
C ALA A 108 4.04 -7.98 -0.19
N VAL A 109 3.50 -9.04 -0.80
CA VAL A 109 3.02 -8.96 -2.20
C VAL A 109 1.91 -7.92 -2.36
N GLN A 110 0.99 -7.81 -1.41
CA GLN A 110 -0.07 -6.81 -1.45
C GLN A 110 0.50 -5.40 -1.43
N ARG A 111 1.43 -5.12 -0.50
CA ARG A 111 2.05 -3.79 -0.36
C ARG A 111 2.84 -3.41 -1.60
N GLU A 112 3.61 -4.34 -2.16
CA GLU A 112 4.41 -4.09 -3.36
C GLU A 112 3.55 -3.87 -4.61
N CYS A 113 2.46 -4.63 -4.77
CA CYS A 113 1.52 -4.40 -5.85
C CYS A 113 0.82 -3.04 -5.75
N GLN A 114 0.42 -2.63 -4.55
CA GLN A 114 -0.18 -1.31 -4.32
C GLN A 114 0.82 -0.20 -4.63
N ASN A 115 2.06 -0.31 -4.15
CA ASN A 115 3.12 0.66 -4.47
C ASN A 115 3.40 0.72 -5.97
N ALA A 116 3.53 -0.42 -6.64
CA ALA A 116 3.75 -0.48 -8.09
C ALA A 116 2.60 0.16 -8.88
N SER A 117 1.36 -0.07 -8.47
CA SER A 117 0.18 0.59 -9.05
C SER A 117 0.22 2.11 -8.87
N LEU A 118 0.56 2.60 -7.68
CA LEU A 118 0.72 4.04 -7.44
C LEU A 118 1.80 4.66 -8.32
N LEU A 119 2.97 4.00 -8.42
CA LEU A 119 4.09 4.48 -9.23
C LEU A 119 3.74 4.52 -10.72
N GLU A 120 3.04 3.50 -11.23
CA GLU A 120 2.58 3.50 -12.62
C GLU A 120 1.56 4.61 -12.87
N THR A 121 0.63 4.84 -11.94
CA THR A 121 -0.29 5.97 -12.05
C THR A 121 0.44 7.32 -12.05
N MET A 122 1.41 7.53 -11.14
CA MET A 122 2.21 8.75 -11.10
C MET A 122 3.01 8.97 -12.38
N ARG A 123 3.56 7.88 -12.95
CA ARG A 123 4.25 7.90 -14.24
C ARG A 123 3.28 8.32 -15.34
N CYS A 124 2.11 7.69 -15.43
CA CYS A 124 1.08 8.02 -16.42
C CYS A 124 0.62 9.47 -16.33
N ALA A 125 0.39 9.98 -15.12
CA ALA A 125 0.04 11.38 -14.87
C ALA A 125 1.14 12.33 -15.36
N THR A 126 2.40 12.02 -15.04
CA THR A 126 3.56 12.82 -15.48
C THR A 126 3.70 12.83 -17.01
N GLU A 127 3.47 11.69 -17.66
CA GLU A 127 3.58 11.56 -19.12
C GLU A 127 2.43 12.26 -19.87
N ARG A 128 1.24 12.35 -19.25
CA ARG A 128 0.05 12.98 -19.84
C ARG A 128 -0.04 14.48 -19.59
N SER A 129 0.55 14.98 -18.51
CA SER A 129 0.45 16.39 -18.14
C SER A 129 1.31 17.27 -19.03
N SER A 130 0.72 18.34 -19.57
CA SER A 130 1.46 19.41 -20.24
C SER A 130 2.13 20.35 -19.24
N ASP A 131 1.57 20.46 -18.03
CA ASP A 131 2.03 21.36 -16.98
C ASP A 131 2.78 20.60 -15.86
N PRO A 132 3.72 21.26 -15.17
CA PRO A 132 4.40 20.67 -14.02
C PRO A 132 3.41 20.25 -12.91
N ILE A 133 3.61 19.06 -12.35
CA ILE A 133 2.90 18.60 -11.15
C ILE A 133 3.58 19.22 -9.93
N TRP A 134 2.84 20.04 -9.18
CA TRP A 134 3.35 20.73 -8.00
C TRP A 134 3.17 19.88 -6.74
N LEU A 135 4.25 19.66 -6.01
CA LEU A 135 4.25 18.88 -4.76
C LEU A 135 4.73 19.75 -3.60
N ASN A 136 4.22 19.48 -2.39
CA ASN A 136 4.84 19.97 -1.17
C ASN A 136 6.19 19.25 -0.98
N PRO A 137 7.33 19.96 -1.03
CA PRO A 137 8.66 19.34 -0.92
C PRO A 137 9.01 18.89 0.50
N LYS A 138 8.20 19.26 1.50
CA LYS A 138 8.41 18.93 2.91
C LYS A 138 7.10 18.48 3.56
N PRO A 139 6.50 17.35 3.10
CA PRO A 139 5.28 16.82 3.72
C PRO A 139 5.62 16.37 5.15
N LYS A 140 4.84 16.82 6.13
CA LYS A 140 5.04 16.48 7.56
C LYS A 140 3.92 15.61 8.11
N THR A 141 2.77 15.64 7.45
CA THR A 141 1.56 14.94 7.90
C THR A 141 1.08 13.94 6.85
N LEU A 142 0.25 12.98 7.28
CA LEU A 142 -0.47 12.09 6.36
C LEU A 142 -1.34 12.88 5.37
N ARG A 143 -1.88 14.02 5.82
CA ARG A 143 -2.65 14.93 4.97
C ARG A 143 -1.75 15.53 3.88
N ASP A 144 -0.57 16.02 4.21
CA ASP A 144 0.37 16.56 3.21
C ASP A 144 0.74 15.49 2.17
N ALA A 145 1.00 14.26 2.63
CA ALA A 145 1.30 13.14 1.73
C ALA A 145 0.10 12.80 0.82
N ALA A 146 -1.12 12.82 1.37
CA ALA A 146 -2.34 12.59 0.58
C ALA A 146 -2.59 13.71 -0.45
N LEU A 147 -2.28 14.97 -0.11
CA LEU A 147 -2.37 16.09 -1.04
C LEU A 147 -1.34 15.97 -2.17
N ASN A 148 -0.10 15.58 -1.86
CA ASN A 148 0.91 15.26 -2.87
C ASN A 148 0.46 14.12 -3.78
N LEU A 149 -0.19 13.09 -3.23
CA LEU A 149 -0.71 11.97 -4.02
C LEU A 149 -1.86 12.43 -4.94
N HIS A 150 -2.75 13.29 -4.44
CA HIS A 150 -3.88 13.83 -5.21
C HIS A 150 -3.41 14.74 -6.36
N ALA A 151 -2.23 15.36 -6.27
CA ALA A 151 -1.67 16.15 -7.37
C ALA A 151 -1.42 15.32 -8.66
N PHE A 152 -1.39 13.99 -8.56
CA PHE A 152 -1.29 13.09 -9.71
C PHE A 152 -2.65 12.64 -10.26
N SER A 153 -3.76 13.14 -9.71
CA SER A 153 -5.08 12.73 -10.13
C SER A 153 -5.66 13.62 -11.23
N ASP A 154 -6.57 13.06 -12.05
CA ASP A 154 -7.26 13.82 -13.11
C ASP A 154 -8.23 14.87 -12.52
N GLU A 155 -8.67 14.68 -11.27
CA GLU A 155 -9.54 15.62 -10.57
C GLU A 155 -8.81 16.91 -10.18
N GLU A 156 -9.26 18.05 -10.72
CA GLU A 156 -8.67 19.35 -10.41
C GLU A 156 -8.74 19.69 -8.92
N MET A 157 -7.59 20.00 -8.35
CA MET A 157 -7.48 20.54 -7.00
C MET A 157 -7.82 22.04 -7.03
N LEU A 158 -9.07 22.39 -6.75
CA LEU A 158 -9.44 23.78 -6.47
C LEU A 158 -8.78 24.21 -5.14
N TRP A 159 -7.60 24.82 -5.22
CA TRP A 159 -7.11 25.70 -4.17
C TRP A 159 -7.98 26.96 -4.20
N LEU A 160 -9.17 26.92 -3.59
CA LEU A 160 -9.84 28.16 -3.23
C LEU A 160 -9.03 28.81 -2.11
N ASP A 161 -8.77 30.11 -2.24
CA ASP A 161 -8.02 31.01 -1.33
C ASP A 161 -8.60 31.13 0.10
N ASN A 162 -9.20 30.07 0.63
CA ASN A 162 -9.56 29.96 2.04
C ASN A 162 -8.87 28.73 2.60
N ASP A 163 -8.08 28.94 3.67
CA ASP A 163 -7.38 27.94 4.49
C ASP A 163 -8.31 26.89 5.15
N GLU A 164 -9.45 26.56 4.55
CA GLU A 164 -10.42 25.63 5.07
C GLU A 164 -11.00 24.75 3.96
N TRP A 165 -10.70 23.46 4.08
CA TRP A 165 -11.10 22.42 3.15
C TRP A 165 -12.39 21.76 3.63
N GLN A 166 -13.46 21.76 2.82
CA GLN A 166 -14.78 21.20 3.20
C GLN A 166 -15.02 19.74 2.76
N GLY A 167 -14.00 19.00 2.30
CA GLY A 167 -14.22 17.79 1.48
C GLY A 167 -14.11 16.39 2.13
N THR A 168 -14.15 16.14 3.45
CA THR A 168 -13.80 14.81 4.09
C THR A 168 -12.74 13.90 3.40
N LEU A 169 -11.44 14.04 3.74
CA LEU A 169 -10.36 13.24 3.16
C LEU A 169 -10.36 11.95 3.96
N ARG A 170 -11.05 10.92 3.47
CA ARG A 170 -10.75 9.56 3.93
C ARG A 170 -9.47 9.15 3.23
N THR A 171 -8.35 9.17 3.95
CA THR A 171 -7.07 8.71 3.41
C THR A 171 -7.20 7.25 2.93
N PRO A 172 -6.29 6.76 2.07
CA PRO A 172 -6.23 5.35 1.68
C PRO A 172 -6.13 4.40 2.88
N PHE A 173 -5.73 4.90 4.05
CA PHE A 173 -5.55 4.16 5.30
C PHE A 173 -6.52 4.54 6.42
N ASP A 174 -7.43 5.49 6.21
CA ASP A 174 -8.45 5.89 7.21
C ASP A 174 -9.74 5.11 7.01
N LEU A 175 -9.80 3.96 7.67
CA LEU A 175 -11.05 3.47 8.22
C LEU A 175 -11.15 3.92 9.68
N ALA A 176 -11.87 5.03 9.85
CA ALA A 176 -12.48 5.63 11.06
C ALA A 176 -11.54 6.31 12.09
N PRO A 177 -11.96 7.48 12.63
CA PRO A 177 -11.19 8.24 13.61
C PRO A 177 -11.34 7.60 14.99
N SER A 178 -10.24 7.31 15.66
CA SER A 178 -10.21 7.32 17.13
C SER A 178 -9.51 8.59 17.54
N GLY A 179 -10.16 9.38 18.39
CA GLY A 179 -9.59 10.59 18.97
C GLY A 179 -8.27 10.33 19.67
N ASP A 180 -7.63 11.45 19.96
CA ASP A 180 -6.40 11.63 20.73
C ASP A 180 -5.09 11.46 19.94
N GLU A 181 -4.61 12.63 19.52
CA GLU A 181 -3.19 12.94 19.40
C GLU A 181 -2.45 12.42 20.63
N THR A 182 -1.51 11.49 20.45
CA THR A 182 -0.21 11.45 21.14
C THR A 182 0.61 10.24 20.67
N GLY A 183 1.79 10.54 20.13
CA GLY A 183 3.01 9.73 20.17
C GLY A 183 2.96 8.27 19.70
N TRP A 184 3.47 8.01 18.50
CA TRP A 184 4.01 6.68 18.18
C TRP A 184 5.51 6.63 18.54
N PRO A 185 5.98 5.53 19.16
CA PRO A 185 7.38 5.32 19.46
C PRO A 185 8.16 4.96 18.19
N HIS A 186 9.41 5.40 18.17
CA HIS A 186 10.42 5.00 17.19
C HIS A 186 10.60 3.47 17.19
N ALA A 187 10.55 2.89 15.99
CA ALA A 187 11.23 1.63 15.71
C ALA A 187 12.75 1.86 15.62
#